data_AF-A0A3Q8SRZ4-F1
#
_entry.id   AF-A0A3Q8SRZ4-F1
#
_cell.length_a   1.000
_cell.length_b   1.000
_cell.length_c   1.000
_cell.angle_alpha   90.00
_cell.angle_beta   90.00
_cell.angle_gamma   90.00
#
_symmetry.space_group_name_H-M   'P 1'
#
loop_
_entity.id
_entity.type
_entity.pdbx_description
1 polymer ?
#
loop_
_entity_poly.entity_id
_entity_poly.type
_entity_poly.pdbx_seq_one_letter_code
_entity_poly.pdbx_strand_id
1 'polypeptide(L)'
;MNNYFNIHKLFTTKKNLLFLLSFILPGLIFFSYFFYTKNGVLTVDLGQQYVDFLAFLRHNLFSHPLRLIYSFSNGLGGSMLATDAYYLFSPFNLLLFLFPQNFLAQVILVIIGLKIAAGGLTSYYYWQQKTAKPFYALATSSAYALSGYVIANHFNLMWLDSVILLPLLINEIDHILMQKKNHLVLITFLLWFTNFYTAFMALAFGFLYLLTKIFSFNKKNQWTIFKSYLAKSILGSFLDAFMLLPVFVEMLQGKVASSANWSWGFQFVPYNQIAKLADGAYNFHEMQEGMPNIFIPLPFLLLTFFIF
;
A
#
# COMPACT_ATOMS: atom_id res chain seq x y z
N MET A 1 19.43 4.19 -36.36
CA MET A 1 20.06 3.10 -35.58
C MET A 1 20.80 3.63 -34.32
N ASN A 2 20.30 4.68 -33.65
CA ASN A 2 21.00 5.39 -32.55
C ASN A 2 20.26 5.40 -31.20
N ASN A 3 19.09 4.77 -31.09
CA ASN A 3 18.31 4.78 -29.83
C ASN A 3 18.63 3.64 -28.86
N TYR A 4 19.37 2.61 -29.29
CA TYR A 4 19.74 1.49 -28.42
C TYR A 4 20.92 1.80 -27.48
N PHE A 5 21.78 2.76 -27.83
CA PHE A 5 22.97 3.09 -27.03
C PHE A 5 22.68 3.92 -25.78
N ASN A 6 21.55 4.63 -25.71
CA ASN A 6 21.19 5.45 -24.54
C ASN A 6 20.54 4.66 -23.40
N ILE A 7 19.93 3.51 -23.68
CA ILE A 7 19.34 2.64 -22.65
C ILE A 7 20.45 2.03 -21.78
N HIS A 8 21.56 1.59 -22.40
CA HIS A 8 22.71 1.09 -21.66
C HIS A 8 23.31 2.13 -20.71
N LYS A 9 23.31 3.41 -21.10
CA LYS A 9 23.87 4.49 -20.27
C LYS A 9 23.01 4.81 -19.04
N LEU A 10 21.71 4.54 -19.11
CA LEU A 10 20.78 4.68 -17.98
C LEU A 10 21.06 3.66 -16.88
N PHE A 11 21.60 2.48 -17.21
CA PHE A 11 21.94 1.42 -16.24
C PHE A 11 23.41 1.44 -15.77
N THR A 12 24.28 2.28 -16.35
CA THR A 12 25.73 2.29 -16.03
C THR A 12 26.15 3.06 -14.78
N THR A 13 25.23 3.72 -14.05
CA THR A 13 25.60 4.33 -12.76
C THR A 13 25.20 3.41 -11.61
N LYS A 14 26.11 3.18 -10.66
CA LYS A 14 25.89 2.35 -9.46
C LYS A 14 24.58 2.67 -8.73
N LYS A 15 24.16 3.94 -8.75
CA LYS A 15 22.90 4.41 -8.17
C LYS A 15 21.67 3.86 -8.90
N ASN A 16 21.63 3.95 -10.23
CA ASN A 16 20.49 3.47 -11.02
C ASN A 16 20.34 1.96 -10.94
N LEU A 17 21.46 1.23 -10.85
CA LEU A 17 21.46 -0.21 -10.60
C LEU A 17 20.80 -0.54 -9.26
N LEU A 18 21.08 0.21 -8.19
CA LEU A 18 20.48 -0.06 -6.88
C LEU A 18 18.97 0.22 -6.84
N PHE A 19 18.50 1.25 -7.55
CA PHE A 19 17.06 1.48 -7.74
C PHE A 19 16.39 0.35 -8.53
N LEU A 20 17.07 -0.15 -9.56
CA LEU A 20 16.57 -1.31 -10.30
C LEU A 20 16.50 -2.54 -9.41
N LEU A 21 17.54 -2.80 -8.62
CA LEU A 21 17.60 -3.94 -7.70
C LEU A 21 16.52 -3.85 -6.61
N SER A 22 16.24 -2.66 -6.05
CA SER A 22 15.19 -2.51 -5.04
C SER A 22 13.79 -2.77 -5.57
N PHE A 23 13.57 -2.57 -6.87
CA PHE A 23 12.35 -2.96 -7.56
C PHE A 23 12.33 -4.46 -7.89
N ILE A 24 13.37 -4.96 -8.56
CA ILE A 24 13.41 -6.32 -9.12
C ILE A 24 13.45 -7.37 -8.00
N LEU A 25 14.29 -7.19 -6.97
CA LEU A 25 14.55 -8.23 -5.98
C LEU A 25 13.30 -8.69 -5.22
N PRO A 26 12.48 -7.81 -4.61
CA PRO A 26 11.26 -8.25 -3.91
C PRO A 26 10.22 -8.84 -4.87
N GLY A 27 10.08 -8.27 -6.08
CA GLY A 27 9.18 -8.81 -7.10
C GLY A 27 9.59 -10.23 -7.54
N LEU A 28 10.87 -10.45 -7.83
CA LEU A 28 11.40 -11.77 -8.20
C LEU A 28 11.22 -12.80 -7.10
N ILE A 29 11.47 -12.43 -5.83
CA ILE A 29 11.25 -13.34 -4.69
C ILE A 29 9.77 -13.75 -4.64
N PHE A 30 8.85 -12.79 -4.73
CA PHE A 30 7.42 -13.08 -4.74
C PHE A 30 7.02 -13.98 -5.92
N PHE A 31 7.45 -13.67 -7.14
CA PHE A 31 7.14 -14.50 -8.32
C PHE A 31 7.77 -15.90 -8.24
N SER A 32 8.98 -16.02 -7.67
CA SER A 32 9.67 -17.31 -7.54
C SER A 32 8.88 -18.29 -6.67
N TYR A 33 8.20 -17.80 -5.64
CA TYR A 33 7.32 -18.62 -4.79
C TYR A 33 6.17 -19.23 -5.59
N PHE A 34 5.45 -18.42 -6.38
CA PHE A 34 4.34 -18.92 -7.20
C PHE A 34 4.81 -19.81 -8.34
N PHE A 35 5.96 -19.51 -8.94
CA PHE A 35 6.57 -20.36 -9.96
C PHE A 35 6.97 -21.74 -9.39
N TYR A 36 7.56 -21.77 -8.20
CA TYR A 36 8.00 -23.00 -7.55
C TYR A 36 6.83 -23.86 -7.05
N THR A 37 5.88 -23.24 -6.34
CA THR A 37 4.74 -23.95 -5.73
C THR A 37 3.70 -24.40 -6.75
N LYS A 38 3.65 -23.75 -7.93
CA LYS A 38 2.60 -23.93 -8.94
C LYS A 38 1.18 -23.66 -8.41
N ASN A 39 1.08 -22.96 -7.28
CA ASN A 39 -0.19 -22.56 -6.70
C ASN A 39 -0.78 -21.38 -7.50
N GLY A 40 -2.11 -21.30 -7.57
CA GLY A 40 -2.82 -20.15 -8.12
C GLY A 40 -2.81 -18.97 -7.13
N VAL A 41 -2.84 -17.75 -7.66
CA VAL A 41 -2.98 -16.52 -6.84
C VAL A 41 -4.40 -16.34 -6.31
N LEU A 42 -5.38 -16.97 -6.95
CA LEU A 42 -6.79 -16.89 -6.59
C LEU A 42 -7.07 -17.76 -5.37
N THR A 43 -7.07 -17.13 -4.19
CA THR A 43 -7.36 -17.77 -2.90
C THR A 43 -8.23 -16.86 -2.05
N VAL A 44 -8.97 -17.45 -1.11
CA VAL A 44 -9.87 -16.75 -0.18
C VAL A 44 -10.74 -15.71 -0.90
N ASP A 45 -10.86 -14.49 -0.39
CA ASP A 45 -11.67 -13.43 -0.95
C ASP A 45 -11.21 -13.01 -2.36
N LEU A 46 -9.91 -13.11 -2.66
CA LEU A 46 -9.42 -12.81 -4.01
C LEU A 46 -9.98 -13.79 -5.04
N GLY A 47 -10.03 -15.08 -4.70
CA GLY A 47 -10.60 -16.11 -5.58
C GLY A 47 -12.14 -16.15 -5.57
N GLN A 48 -12.78 -15.76 -4.47
CA GLN A 48 -14.23 -15.85 -4.30
C GLN A 48 -14.98 -14.59 -4.71
N GLN A 49 -14.34 -13.42 -4.65
CA GLN A 49 -15.03 -12.14 -4.79
C GLN A 49 -14.24 -11.12 -5.62
N TYR A 50 -12.96 -10.87 -5.31
CA TYR A 50 -12.25 -9.74 -5.94
C TYR A 50 -11.98 -9.99 -7.41
N VAL A 51 -11.78 -11.25 -7.82
CA VAL A 51 -11.63 -11.61 -9.23
C VAL A 51 -12.85 -11.19 -10.06
N ASP A 52 -14.06 -11.30 -9.51
CA ASP A 52 -15.29 -10.91 -10.20
C ASP A 52 -15.40 -9.38 -10.30
N PHE A 53 -14.99 -8.63 -9.28
CA PHE A 53 -14.92 -7.17 -9.36
C PHE A 53 -13.92 -6.70 -10.42
N LEU A 54 -12.75 -7.34 -10.52
CA LEU A 54 -11.75 -7.01 -11.54
C LEU A 54 -12.20 -7.39 -12.94
N ALA A 55 -12.90 -8.53 -13.09
CA ALA A 55 -13.55 -8.91 -14.34
C ALA A 55 -14.64 -7.90 -14.74
N PHE A 56 -15.45 -7.46 -13.77
CA PHE A 56 -16.49 -6.44 -13.96
C PHE A 56 -15.88 -5.10 -14.40
N LEU A 57 -14.81 -4.64 -13.74
CA LEU A 57 -14.07 -3.44 -14.15
C LEU A 57 -13.62 -3.56 -15.60
N ARG A 58 -12.97 -4.68 -15.93
CA ARG A 58 -12.42 -4.93 -17.27
C ARG A 58 -13.49 -4.91 -18.35
N HIS A 59 -14.67 -5.46 -18.09
CA HIS A 59 -15.75 -5.51 -19.07
C HIS A 59 -16.46 -4.15 -19.26
N ASN A 60 -16.59 -3.36 -18.19
CA ASN A 60 -17.48 -2.20 -18.18
C ASN A 60 -16.76 -0.85 -18.29
N LEU A 61 -15.49 -0.70 -17.89
CA LEU A 61 -14.83 0.62 -17.82
C LEU A 61 -14.92 1.43 -19.12
N PHE A 62 -14.64 0.78 -20.26
CA PHE A 62 -14.67 1.44 -21.58
C PHE A 62 -15.96 1.18 -22.38
N SER A 63 -16.74 0.18 -22.00
CA SER A 63 -17.95 -0.23 -22.74
C SER A 63 -19.21 0.39 -22.14
N HIS A 64 -19.34 0.32 -20.82
CA HIS A 64 -20.53 0.68 -20.05
C HIS A 64 -20.16 1.34 -18.71
N PRO A 65 -19.46 2.50 -18.71
CA PRO A 65 -18.88 3.09 -17.49
C PRO A 65 -19.92 3.44 -16.43
N LEU A 66 -21.17 3.73 -16.81
CA LEU A 66 -22.26 3.99 -15.87
C LEU A 66 -22.57 2.80 -14.95
N ARG A 67 -22.21 1.58 -15.36
CA ARG A 67 -22.35 0.38 -14.52
C ARG A 67 -21.39 0.34 -13.32
N LEU A 68 -20.32 1.14 -13.35
CA LEU A 68 -19.41 1.37 -12.21
C LEU A 68 -19.96 2.39 -11.20
N ILE A 69 -21.08 3.04 -11.52
CA ILE A 69 -21.80 3.93 -10.59
C ILE A 69 -23.03 3.20 -10.04
N TYR A 70 -23.80 2.54 -10.91
CA TYR A 70 -24.99 1.79 -10.53
C TYR A 70 -25.13 0.52 -11.37
N SER A 71 -25.36 -0.62 -10.72
CA SER A 71 -25.46 -1.91 -11.41
C SER A 71 -26.65 -2.73 -10.92
N PHE A 72 -27.43 -3.25 -11.88
CA PHE A 72 -28.46 -4.27 -11.61
C PHE A 72 -27.87 -5.64 -11.23
N SER A 73 -26.57 -5.84 -11.43
CA SER A 73 -25.86 -7.02 -10.94
C SER A 73 -25.52 -6.93 -9.44
N ASN A 74 -25.75 -5.79 -8.80
CA ASN A 74 -25.61 -5.63 -7.35
C ASN A 74 -26.95 -5.91 -6.65
N GLY A 75 -27.26 -7.19 -6.41
CA GLY A 75 -28.53 -7.61 -5.78
C GLY A 75 -29.75 -7.32 -6.67
N LEU A 76 -30.67 -6.47 -6.18
CA LEU A 76 -31.84 -5.99 -6.93
C LEU A 76 -31.54 -4.71 -7.75
N GLY A 77 -30.29 -4.26 -7.77
CA GLY A 77 -29.87 -2.98 -8.29
C GLY A 77 -29.43 -2.05 -7.18
N GLY A 78 -28.18 -1.58 -7.26
CA GLY A 78 -27.59 -0.74 -6.23
C GLY A 78 -26.41 0.08 -6.73
N SER A 79 -26.02 1.05 -5.92
CA SER A 79 -24.79 1.80 -6.15
C SER A 79 -23.57 0.88 -6.11
N MET A 80 -22.58 1.20 -6.93
CA MET A 80 -21.27 0.55 -6.97
C MET A 80 -20.18 1.44 -6.37
N LEU A 81 -20.47 2.71 -6.05
CA LEU A 81 -19.44 3.70 -5.72
C LEU A 81 -18.57 3.29 -4.53
N ALA A 82 -19.14 2.91 -3.38
CA ALA A 82 -18.34 2.46 -2.23
C ALA A 82 -17.57 1.17 -2.49
N THR A 83 -18.11 0.27 -3.32
CA THR A 83 -17.46 -0.98 -3.69
C THR A 83 -16.27 -0.72 -4.60
N ASP A 84 -16.48 0.04 -5.68
CA ASP A 84 -15.45 0.35 -6.67
C ASP A 84 -14.34 1.22 -6.04
N ALA A 85 -14.72 2.19 -5.21
CA ALA A 85 -13.83 3.00 -4.39
C ALA A 85 -12.89 2.18 -3.51
N TYR A 86 -13.38 1.06 -2.98
CA TYR A 86 -12.60 0.19 -2.12
C TYR A 86 -11.73 -0.79 -2.92
N TYR A 87 -12.26 -1.40 -3.97
CA TYR A 87 -11.62 -2.54 -4.65
C TYR A 87 -10.86 -2.17 -5.94
N LEU A 88 -11.28 -1.12 -6.66
CA LEU A 88 -10.99 -1.01 -8.09
C LEU A 88 -10.17 0.21 -8.52
N PHE A 89 -10.05 1.25 -7.68
CA PHE A 89 -9.44 2.52 -8.08
C PHE A 89 -7.90 2.51 -8.16
N SER A 90 -7.25 1.38 -7.86
CA SER A 90 -5.80 1.25 -8.03
C SER A 90 -5.39 1.45 -9.50
N PRO A 91 -4.39 2.30 -9.79
CA PRO A 91 -3.89 2.51 -11.16
C PRO A 91 -3.26 1.25 -11.78
N PHE A 92 -2.81 0.30 -10.95
CA PHE A 92 -2.27 -0.98 -11.45
C PHE A 92 -3.35 -1.84 -12.13
N ASN A 93 -4.63 -1.64 -11.82
CA ASN A 93 -5.73 -2.36 -12.45
C ASN A 93 -5.86 -2.04 -13.95
N LEU A 94 -5.22 -0.97 -14.44
CA LEU A 94 -5.14 -0.69 -15.88
C LEU A 94 -4.40 -1.79 -16.66
N LEU A 95 -3.54 -2.58 -15.99
CA LEU A 95 -2.86 -3.72 -16.62
C LEU A 95 -3.84 -4.81 -17.08
N LEU A 96 -5.06 -4.87 -16.50
CA LEU A 96 -6.10 -5.82 -16.89
C LEU A 96 -6.52 -5.69 -18.37
N PHE A 97 -6.35 -4.50 -18.95
CA PHE A 97 -6.76 -4.20 -20.32
C PHE A 97 -5.69 -4.54 -21.37
N LEU A 98 -4.45 -4.77 -20.93
CA LEU A 98 -3.35 -5.13 -21.83
C LEU A 98 -3.37 -6.60 -22.26
N PHE A 99 -4.18 -7.43 -21.58
CA PHE A 99 -4.20 -8.87 -21.77
C PHE A 99 -5.62 -9.41 -22.02
N PRO A 100 -5.76 -10.55 -22.71
CA PRO A 100 -7.04 -11.25 -22.87
C PRO A 100 -7.62 -11.73 -21.53
N GLN A 101 -8.94 -11.84 -21.46
CA GLN A 101 -9.66 -12.24 -20.23
C GLN A 101 -9.28 -13.64 -19.73
N ASN A 102 -8.90 -14.55 -20.62
CA ASN A 102 -8.46 -15.91 -20.25
C ASN A 102 -7.20 -15.91 -19.36
N PHE A 103 -6.46 -14.80 -19.31
CA PHE A 103 -5.27 -14.63 -18.47
C PHE A 103 -5.52 -13.82 -17.20
N LEU A 104 -6.78 -13.59 -16.81
CA LEU A 104 -7.13 -12.70 -15.69
C LEU A 104 -6.37 -13.05 -14.40
N ALA A 105 -6.32 -14.33 -14.01
CA ALA A 105 -5.61 -14.78 -12.82
C ALA A 105 -4.10 -14.48 -12.89
N GLN A 106 -3.48 -14.68 -14.04
CA GLN A 106 -2.07 -14.40 -14.28
C GLN A 106 -1.78 -12.90 -14.23
N VAL A 107 -2.67 -12.08 -14.78
CA VAL A 107 -2.54 -10.62 -14.73
C VAL A 107 -2.68 -10.10 -13.31
N ILE A 108 -3.60 -10.66 -12.51
CA ILE A 108 -3.74 -10.35 -11.08
C ILE A 108 -2.44 -10.68 -10.33
N LEU A 109 -1.83 -11.85 -10.59
CA LEU A 109 -0.54 -12.20 -10.00
C LEU A 109 0.55 -11.18 -10.38
N VAL A 110 0.59 -10.75 -11.65
CA VAL A 110 1.52 -9.73 -12.13
C VAL A 110 1.27 -8.39 -11.43
N ILE A 111 0.02 -7.96 -11.28
CA ILE A 111 -0.36 -6.74 -10.57
C ILE A 111 0.18 -6.77 -9.14
N ILE A 112 -0.07 -7.85 -8.39
CA ILE A 112 0.38 -7.99 -7.01
C ILE A 112 1.91 -7.93 -6.94
N GLY A 113 2.61 -8.70 -7.76
CA GLY A 113 4.07 -8.72 -7.77
C GLY A 113 4.69 -7.37 -8.17
N LEU A 114 4.08 -6.65 -9.11
CA LEU A 114 4.51 -5.29 -9.48
C LEU A 114 4.27 -4.28 -8.36
N LYS A 115 3.17 -4.41 -7.60
CA LYS A 115 2.93 -3.55 -6.42
C LYS A 115 3.96 -3.80 -5.32
N ILE A 116 4.29 -5.06 -5.07
CA ILE A 116 5.36 -5.44 -4.13
C ILE A 116 6.71 -4.87 -4.59
N ALA A 117 7.04 -5.01 -5.88
CA ALA A 117 8.24 -4.42 -6.47
C ALA A 117 8.28 -2.89 -6.33
N ALA A 118 7.16 -2.21 -6.60
CA ALA A 118 7.03 -0.77 -6.45
C ALA A 118 7.18 -0.32 -4.98
N GLY A 119 6.69 -1.11 -4.01
CA GLY A 119 6.91 -0.87 -2.58
C GLY A 119 8.38 -0.95 -2.19
N GLY A 120 9.13 -1.88 -2.78
CA GLY A 120 10.60 -1.94 -2.62
C GLY A 120 11.30 -0.70 -3.18
N LEU A 121 10.86 -0.25 -4.36
CA LEU A 121 11.41 0.93 -5.01
C LEU A 121 11.17 2.22 -4.19
N THR A 122 9.94 2.48 -3.75
CA THR A 122 9.61 3.69 -2.97
C THR A 122 10.24 3.65 -1.58
N SER A 123 10.34 2.47 -0.96
CA SER A 123 11.05 2.31 0.31
C SER A 123 12.55 2.57 0.16
N TYR A 124 13.19 2.08 -0.90
CA TYR A 124 14.60 2.38 -1.17
C TYR A 124 14.83 3.87 -1.42
N TYR A 125 13.93 4.52 -2.17
CA TYR A 125 13.97 5.97 -2.40
C TYR A 125 14.01 6.76 -1.08
N TYR A 126 13.25 6.33 -0.07
CA TYR A 126 13.30 6.90 1.26
C TYR A 126 14.60 6.56 2.01
N TRP A 127 14.93 5.27 2.13
CA TRP A 127 16.04 4.82 2.97
C TRP A 127 17.42 5.24 2.49
N GLN A 128 17.65 5.37 1.17
CA GLN A 128 18.95 5.84 0.67
C GLN A 128 19.30 7.25 1.15
N GLN A 129 18.31 8.04 1.58
CA GLN A 129 18.50 9.39 2.10
C GLN A 129 18.80 9.39 3.61
N LYS A 130 18.62 8.25 4.29
CA LYS A 130 18.78 8.09 5.74
C LYS A 130 20.06 7.36 6.14
N THR A 131 20.66 6.62 5.22
CA THR A 131 21.89 5.88 5.47
C THR A 131 22.96 6.22 4.44
N ALA A 132 24.21 6.32 4.89
CA ALA A 132 25.36 6.48 4.01
C ALA A 132 25.75 5.17 3.29
N LYS A 133 25.25 4.01 3.75
CA LYS A 133 25.58 2.70 3.18
C LYS A 133 24.43 2.18 2.30
N PRO A 134 24.58 2.18 0.96
CA PRO A 134 23.47 1.83 0.06
C PRO A 134 22.98 0.39 0.20
N PHE A 135 23.85 -0.52 0.64
CA PHE A 135 23.48 -1.90 0.92
C PHE A 135 22.41 -2.00 2.02
N TYR A 136 22.51 -1.19 3.09
CA TYR A 136 21.49 -1.19 4.14
C TYR A 136 20.16 -0.62 3.63
N ALA A 137 20.20 0.45 2.82
CA ALA A 137 18.99 0.96 2.20
C ALA A 137 18.30 -0.11 1.33
N LEU A 138 19.07 -0.88 0.56
CA LEU A 138 18.54 -1.98 -0.23
C LEU A 138 17.94 -3.08 0.65
N ALA A 139 18.68 -3.55 1.65
CA ALA A 139 18.21 -4.56 2.60
C ALA A 139 16.91 -4.16 3.31
N THR A 140 16.85 -2.95 3.88
CA THR A 140 15.65 -2.45 4.56
C THR A 140 14.48 -2.25 3.59
N SER A 141 14.74 -1.83 2.35
CA SER A 141 13.69 -1.69 1.33
C SER A 141 13.07 -3.03 0.94
N SER A 142 13.89 -4.08 0.82
CA SER A 142 13.41 -5.43 0.54
C SER A 142 12.67 -6.02 1.74
N ALA A 143 13.16 -5.79 2.97
CA ALA A 143 12.48 -6.20 4.20
C ALA A 143 11.11 -5.54 4.36
N TYR A 144 10.98 -4.27 3.94
CA TYR A 144 9.69 -3.57 3.92
C TYR A 144 8.73 -4.16 2.90
N ALA A 145 9.18 -4.33 1.65
CA ALA A 145 8.37 -4.85 0.56
C ALA A 145 7.93 -6.32 0.76
N LEU A 146 8.73 -7.10 1.48
CA LEU A 146 8.46 -8.50 1.82
C LEU A 146 8.11 -8.66 3.31
N SER A 147 7.68 -7.58 3.96
CA SER A 147 7.19 -7.65 5.34
C SER A 147 5.96 -8.54 5.41
N GLY A 148 5.68 -9.13 6.56
CA GLY A 148 4.61 -10.12 6.66
C GLY A 148 3.24 -9.49 6.70
N TYR A 149 3.13 -8.17 6.93
CA TYR A 149 1.92 -7.46 6.52
C TYR A 149 1.67 -7.61 5.02
N VAL A 150 2.69 -7.36 4.17
CA VAL A 150 2.58 -7.47 2.71
C VAL A 150 2.33 -8.91 2.30
N ILE A 151 3.08 -9.88 2.85
CA ILE A 151 2.93 -11.29 2.49
C ILE A 151 1.60 -11.86 3.00
N ALA A 152 1.15 -11.54 4.22
CA ALA A 152 -0.12 -12.06 4.74
C ALA A 152 -1.34 -11.40 4.06
N ASN A 153 -1.20 -10.20 3.50
CA ASN A 153 -2.31 -9.47 2.88
C ASN A 153 -2.15 -9.27 1.37
N HIS A 154 -1.24 -9.99 0.71
CA HIS A 154 -0.98 -9.79 -0.72
C HIS A 154 -2.22 -10.04 -1.59
N PHE A 155 -3.12 -10.92 -1.15
CA PHE A 155 -4.40 -11.19 -1.82
C PHE A 155 -5.38 -10.02 -1.70
N ASN A 156 -5.25 -9.18 -0.67
CA ASN A 156 -5.92 -7.88 -0.56
C ASN A 156 -5.17 -6.84 -1.41
N LEU A 157 -5.13 -7.07 -2.71
CA LEU A 157 -4.31 -6.32 -3.66
C LEU A 157 -4.54 -4.80 -3.64
N MET A 158 -5.74 -4.34 -3.26
CA MET A 158 -6.11 -2.92 -3.13
C MET A 158 -5.41 -2.22 -1.96
N TRP A 159 -4.97 -2.95 -0.94
CA TRP A 159 -4.24 -2.38 0.20
C TRP A 159 -2.77 -2.09 -0.12
N LEU A 160 -2.21 -2.76 -1.13
CA LEU A 160 -0.80 -2.61 -1.48
C LEU A 160 -0.45 -1.23 -2.07
N ASP A 161 -1.43 -0.46 -2.56
CA ASP A 161 -1.18 0.92 -3.00
C ASP A 161 -0.69 1.80 -1.84
N SER A 162 -1.25 1.61 -0.64
CA SER A 162 -0.79 2.31 0.56
C SER A 162 0.60 1.88 1.01
N VAL A 163 1.00 0.62 0.76
CA VAL A 163 2.37 0.15 0.98
C VAL A 163 3.35 0.87 0.05
N ILE A 164 2.98 1.11 -1.20
CA ILE A 164 3.81 1.88 -2.14
C ILE A 164 3.92 3.35 -1.70
N LEU A 165 2.81 3.95 -1.27
CA LEU A 165 2.71 5.37 -0.95
C LEU A 165 3.27 5.74 0.44
N LEU A 166 3.30 4.82 1.40
CA LEU A 166 3.71 5.12 2.77
C LEU A 166 5.16 5.65 2.89
N PRO A 167 6.19 5.06 2.24
CA PRO A 167 7.53 5.64 2.26
C PRO A 167 7.59 7.05 1.66
N LEU A 168 6.77 7.33 0.64
CA LEU A 168 6.66 8.65 0.03
C LEU A 168 5.96 9.64 0.98
N LEU A 169 4.92 9.22 1.70
CA LEU A 169 4.27 10.03 2.72
C LEU A 169 5.27 10.49 3.79
N ILE A 170 6.06 9.56 4.32
CA ILE A 170 7.09 9.86 5.33
C ILE A 170 8.14 10.81 4.74
N ASN A 171 8.57 10.59 3.50
CA ASN A 171 9.49 11.48 2.79
C ASN A 171 8.95 12.92 2.70
N GLU A 172 7.68 13.09 2.32
CA GLU A 172 7.08 14.41 2.20
C GLU A 172 6.88 15.10 3.56
N ILE A 173 6.63 14.33 4.62
CA ILE A 173 6.63 14.86 6.01
C ILE A 173 8.03 15.35 6.39
N ASP A 174 9.07 14.57 6.08
CA ASP A 174 10.46 14.96 6.31
C ASP A 174 10.84 16.23 5.53
N HIS A 175 10.36 16.38 4.30
CA HIS A 175 10.53 17.62 3.53
C HIS A 175 9.85 18.81 4.19
N ILE A 176 8.64 18.66 4.76
CA ILE A 176 7.98 19.73 5.54
C ILE A 176 8.80 20.09 6.77
N LEU A 177 9.30 19.08 7.50
CA LEU A 177 10.15 19.27 8.67
C LEU A 177 11.46 20.00 8.33
N MET A 178 11.98 19.82 7.12
CA MET A 178 13.15 20.51 6.57
C MET A 178 12.82 21.83 5.85
N GLN A 179 11.55 22.24 5.80
CA GLN A 179 11.07 23.42 5.06
C GLN A 179 11.45 23.39 3.56
N LYS A 180 11.50 22.20 2.98
CA LYS A 180 11.74 21.98 1.54
C LYS A 180 10.43 21.91 0.76
N LYS A 181 10.52 22.10 -0.56
CA LYS A 181 9.41 21.78 -1.47
C LYS A 181 8.99 20.33 -1.25
N ASN A 182 7.68 20.10 -1.23
CA ASN A 182 7.08 18.80 -0.96
C ASN A 182 5.78 18.62 -1.71
N HIS A 183 5.40 17.36 -1.86
CA HIS A 183 4.24 16.89 -2.62
C HIS A 183 3.18 16.27 -1.71
N LEU A 184 3.11 16.67 -0.42
CA LEU A 184 2.20 16.07 0.55
C LEU A 184 0.74 16.08 0.08
N VAL A 185 0.28 17.17 -0.56
CA VAL A 185 -1.08 17.27 -1.11
C VAL A 185 -1.37 16.12 -2.09
N LEU A 186 -0.44 15.85 -3.01
CA LEU A 186 -0.58 14.79 -4.00
C LEU A 186 -0.56 13.41 -3.34
N ILE A 187 0.36 13.17 -2.41
CA ILE A 187 0.46 11.87 -1.73
C ILE A 187 -0.79 11.59 -0.89
N THR A 188 -1.31 12.60 -0.18
CA THR A 188 -2.56 12.47 0.59
C THR A 188 -3.75 12.20 -0.33
N PHE A 189 -3.86 12.91 -1.45
CA PHE A 189 -4.89 12.64 -2.46
C PHE A 189 -4.80 11.20 -2.99
N LEU A 190 -3.61 10.75 -3.40
CA LEU A 190 -3.40 9.40 -3.94
C LEU A 190 -3.72 8.31 -2.91
N LEU A 191 -3.40 8.53 -1.63
CA LEU A 191 -3.78 7.60 -0.57
C LEU A 191 -5.31 7.44 -0.53
N TRP A 192 -6.05 8.54 -0.40
CA TRP A 192 -7.52 8.49 -0.37
C TRP A 192 -8.11 7.87 -1.62
N PHE A 193 -7.67 8.34 -2.79
CA PHE A 193 -8.19 7.92 -4.09
C PHE A 193 -7.98 6.44 -4.34
N THR A 194 -6.81 5.89 -3.98
CA THR A 194 -6.50 4.47 -4.24
C THR A 194 -7.27 3.53 -3.32
N ASN A 195 -7.38 3.87 -2.03
CA ASN A 195 -8.18 3.11 -1.08
C ASN A 195 -8.38 3.91 0.23
N PHE A 196 -9.61 4.38 0.47
CA PHE A 196 -9.92 5.20 1.65
C PHE A 196 -9.69 4.48 2.99
N TYR A 197 -9.80 3.16 3.02
CA TYR A 197 -9.65 2.36 4.25
C TYR A 197 -8.19 2.31 4.71
N THR A 198 -7.25 1.99 3.83
CA THR A 198 -5.82 2.01 4.17
C THR A 198 -5.25 3.43 4.19
N ALA A 199 -5.84 4.38 3.45
CA ALA A 199 -5.49 5.79 3.53
C ALA A 199 -5.64 6.35 4.95
N PHE A 200 -6.76 6.05 5.61
CA PHE A 200 -6.99 6.48 6.99
C PHE A 200 -5.86 6.01 7.91
N MET A 201 -5.46 4.74 7.82
CA MET A 201 -4.38 4.17 8.62
C MET A 201 -3.03 4.81 8.31
N ALA A 202 -2.69 4.98 7.03
CA ALA A 202 -1.44 5.59 6.59
C ALA A 202 -1.33 7.06 7.00
N LEU A 203 -2.40 7.84 6.88
CA LEU A 203 -2.44 9.25 7.26
C LEU A 203 -2.43 9.44 8.78
N ALA A 204 -3.09 8.55 9.54
CA ALA A 204 -3.00 8.52 10.99
C ALA A 204 -1.56 8.24 11.44
N PHE A 205 -0.90 7.24 10.84
CA PHE A 205 0.52 6.98 11.06
C PHE A 205 1.38 8.19 10.70
N GLY A 206 1.15 8.83 9.55
CA GLY A 206 1.89 10.03 9.14
C GLY A 206 1.75 11.20 10.11
N PHE A 207 0.56 11.40 10.66
CA PHE A 207 0.31 12.40 11.70
C PHE A 207 1.08 12.09 12.99
N LEU A 208 1.02 10.84 13.46
CA LEU A 208 1.79 10.41 14.64
C LEU A 208 3.30 10.56 14.41
N TYR A 209 3.80 10.18 13.23
CA TYR A 209 5.19 10.36 12.84
C TYR A 209 5.60 11.84 12.90
N LEU A 210 4.79 12.75 12.37
CA LEU A 210 5.03 14.19 12.49
C LEU A 210 5.13 14.63 13.95
N LEU A 211 4.17 14.22 14.79
CA LEU A 211 4.15 14.58 16.22
C LEU A 211 5.43 14.12 16.91
N THR A 212 5.88 12.88 16.69
CA THR A 212 7.14 12.40 17.27
C THR A 212 8.32 13.28 16.87
N LYS A 213 8.42 13.70 15.59
CA LYS A 213 9.51 14.57 15.13
C LYS A 213 9.43 15.98 15.68
N ILE A 214 8.22 16.51 15.88
CA ILE A 214 8.01 17.82 16.49
C ILE A 214 8.44 17.79 17.96
N PHE A 215 8.04 16.77 18.73
CA PHE A 215 8.34 16.69 20.16
C PHE A 215 9.78 16.26 20.46
N SER A 216 10.37 15.37 19.66
CA SER A 216 11.75 14.90 19.89
C SER A 216 12.81 15.90 19.47
N PHE A 217 12.54 16.72 18.43
CA PHE A 217 13.50 17.70 17.94
C PHE A 217 12.93 19.09 18.23
N ASN A 218 13.38 19.71 19.33
CA ASN A 218 12.94 21.03 19.81
C ASN A 218 13.25 22.14 18.79
N LYS A 219 12.46 22.21 17.71
CA LYS A 219 12.63 23.13 16.58
C LYS A 219 11.93 24.44 16.91
N LYS A 220 12.61 25.56 16.68
CA LYS A 220 12.05 26.92 16.87
C LYS A 220 10.77 27.21 16.05
N ASN A 221 10.41 26.35 15.07
CA ASN A 221 9.30 26.55 14.14
C ASN A 221 8.23 25.42 14.17
N GLN A 222 8.08 24.70 15.29
CA GLN A 222 7.14 23.57 15.40
C GLN A 222 5.70 23.91 14.97
N TRP A 223 5.20 25.09 15.37
CA TRP A 223 3.84 25.51 15.03
C TRP A 223 3.63 25.76 13.52
N THR A 224 4.60 26.38 12.87
CA THR A 224 4.56 26.63 11.42
C THR A 224 4.62 25.31 10.63
N ILE A 225 5.44 24.36 11.08
CA ILE A 225 5.53 23.01 10.51
C ILE A 225 4.17 22.29 10.66
N PHE A 226 3.60 22.30 11.86
CA PHE A 226 2.31 21.67 12.15
C PHE A 226 1.19 22.24 11.28
N LYS A 227 1.07 23.56 11.21
CA LYS A 227 0.10 24.25 10.34
C LYS A 227 0.30 23.90 8.87
N SER A 228 1.55 23.86 8.38
CA SER A 228 1.84 23.52 6.99
C SER A 228 1.43 22.09 6.65
N TYR A 229 1.72 21.14 7.55
CA TYR A 229 1.27 19.75 7.39
C TYR A 229 -0.26 19.68 7.37
N LEU A 230 -0.93 20.26 8.37
CA LEU A 230 -2.38 20.17 8.48
C LEU A 230 -3.08 20.80 7.28
N ALA A 231 -2.65 21.98 6.83
CA ALA A 231 -3.22 22.65 5.66
C ALA A 231 -3.07 21.80 4.39
N LYS A 232 -1.91 21.18 4.17
CA LYS A 232 -1.66 20.34 2.99
C LYS A 232 -2.40 19.00 3.04
N SER A 233 -2.48 18.39 4.22
CA SER A 233 -3.26 17.17 4.42
C SER A 233 -4.75 17.43 4.19
N ILE A 234 -5.30 18.52 4.74
CA ILE A 234 -6.70 18.92 4.49
C ILE A 234 -6.92 19.19 3.00
N LEU A 235 -6.03 19.93 2.35
CA LEU A 235 -6.14 20.20 0.91
C LEU A 235 -6.13 18.90 0.09
N GLY A 236 -5.23 17.98 0.38
CA GLY A 236 -5.15 16.67 -0.31
C GLY A 236 -6.41 15.83 -0.12
N SER A 237 -6.95 15.77 1.11
CA SER A 237 -8.23 15.10 1.39
C SER A 237 -9.40 15.78 0.68
N PHE A 238 -9.40 17.12 0.62
CA PHE A 238 -10.45 17.89 -0.04
C PHE A 238 -10.47 17.66 -1.56
N LEU A 239 -9.31 17.45 -2.19
CA LEU A 239 -9.25 17.10 -3.62
C LEU A 239 -9.95 15.77 -3.93
N ASP A 240 -10.01 14.85 -2.98
CA ASP A 240 -10.71 13.56 -3.12
C ASP A 240 -12.16 13.59 -2.59
N ALA A 241 -12.67 14.76 -2.18
CA ALA A 241 -14.01 14.89 -1.59
C ALA A 241 -15.12 14.39 -2.53
N PHE A 242 -14.94 14.50 -3.85
CA PHE A 242 -15.91 14.00 -4.83
C PHE A 242 -16.13 12.48 -4.73
N MET A 243 -15.14 11.73 -4.26
CA MET A 243 -15.21 10.29 -4.00
C MET A 243 -15.56 10.03 -2.54
N LEU A 244 -14.88 10.69 -1.59
CA LEU A 244 -15.06 10.42 -0.16
C LEU A 244 -16.47 10.72 0.34
N LEU A 245 -17.11 11.79 -0.14
CA LEU A 245 -18.45 12.16 0.30
C LEU A 245 -19.53 11.12 -0.07
N PRO A 246 -19.68 10.67 -1.33
CA PRO A 246 -20.67 9.64 -1.66
C PRO A 246 -20.38 8.31 -0.95
N VAL A 247 -19.11 7.91 -0.85
CA VAL A 247 -18.71 6.69 -0.13
C VAL A 247 -19.11 6.77 1.35
N PHE A 248 -18.87 7.92 1.99
CA PHE A 248 -19.26 8.13 3.39
C PHE A 248 -20.78 8.02 3.59
N VAL A 249 -21.59 8.59 2.70
CA VAL A 249 -23.05 8.49 2.74
C VAL A 249 -23.53 7.04 2.59
N GLU A 250 -22.94 6.27 1.66
CA GLU A 250 -23.27 4.85 1.47
C GLU A 250 -22.89 4.01 2.70
N MET A 251 -21.73 4.28 3.31
CA MET A 251 -21.30 3.58 4.52
C MET A 251 -22.22 3.83 5.72
N LEU A 252 -22.75 5.05 5.87
CA LEU A 252 -23.71 5.39 6.93
C LEU A 252 -25.03 4.61 6.79
N GLN A 253 -25.47 4.33 5.57
CA GLN A 253 -26.69 3.55 5.30
C GLN A 253 -26.48 2.04 5.50
N GLY A 254 -25.23 1.58 5.56
CA GLY A 254 -24.84 0.19 5.74
C GLY A 254 -24.53 -0.19 7.21
N LYS A 255 -23.35 -0.77 7.42
CA LYS A 255 -22.94 -1.43 8.68
C LYS A 255 -22.74 -0.50 9.89
N VAL A 256 -22.77 0.83 9.72
CA VAL A 256 -22.65 1.77 10.85
C VAL A 256 -23.84 1.67 11.82
N ALA A 257 -24.96 1.08 11.39
CA ALA A 257 -26.13 0.85 12.22
C ALA A 257 -26.01 -0.33 13.21
N SER A 258 -24.95 -1.14 13.17
CA SER A 258 -24.75 -2.23 14.15
C SER A 258 -24.09 -1.71 15.43
N SER A 259 -24.70 -1.97 16.60
CA SER A 259 -24.14 -1.56 17.90
C SER A 259 -22.83 -2.27 18.20
N ALA A 260 -21.73 -1.52 18.24
CA ALA A 260 -20.43 -2.02 18.65
C ALA A 260 -20.28 -1.94 20.18
N ASN A 261 -20.02 -3.07 20.84
CA ASN A 261 -19.67 -3.09 22.25
C ASN A 261 -18.20 -2.68 22.41
N TRP A 262 -17.98 -1.48 22.92
CA TRP A 262 -16.63 -0.95 23.08
C TRP A 262 -16.05 -1.32 24.44
N SER A 263 -14.82 -1.80 24.45
CA SER A 263 -14.07 -2.14 25.66
C SER A 263 -12.70 -1.48 25.65
N TRP A 264 -12.29 -0.94 26.80
CA TRP A 264 -10.95 -0.37 27.01
C TRP A 264 -9.84 -1.42 27.23
N GLY A 265 -10.20 -2.70 27.32
CA GLY A 265 -9.24 -3.79 27.51
C GLY A 265 -8.49 -4.14 26.23
N PHE A 266 -7.30 -4.72 26.37
CA PHE A 266 -6.62 -5.33 25.23
C PHE A 266 -7.40 -6.55 24.75
N GLN A 267 -7.76 -6.57 23.46
CA GLN A 267 -8.40 -7.73 22.83
C GLN A 267 -7.48 -8.96 22.84
N PHE A 268 -6.17 -8.75 22.80
CA PHE A 268 -5.15 -9.79 22.84
C PHE A 268 -4.08 -9.46 23.87
N VAL A 269 -3.50 -10.49 24.49
CA VAL A 269 -2.42 -10.30 25.44
C VAL A 269 -1.17 -9.74 24.73
N PRO A 270 -0.64 -8.56 25.12
CA PRO A 270 0.38 -7.87 24.33
C PRO A 270 1.66 -8.66 24.06
N TYR A 271 2.13 -9.48 25.01
CA TYR A 271 3.37 -10.25 24.81
C TYR A 271 3.25 -11.37 23.77
N ASN A 272 2.04 -11.87 23.50
CA ASN A 272 1.83 -12.88 22.45
C ASN A 272 2.11 -12.31 21.04
N GLN A 273 2.07 -10.99 20.88
CA GLN A 273 2.43 -10.34 19.62
C GLN A 273 3.90 -10.52 19.25
N ILE A 274 4.77 -10.84 20.21
CA ILE A 274 6.18 -11.15 19.93
C ILE A 274 6.29 -12.42 19.08
N ALA A 275 5.37 -13.38 19.26
CA ALA A 275 5.33 -14.59 18.43
C ALA A 275 5.02 -14.29 16.96
N LYS A 276 4.35 -13.17 16.66
CA LYS A 276 4.07 -12.71 15.29
C LYS A 276 5.31 -12.20 14.54
N LEU A 277 6.46 -12.11 15.20
CA LEU A 277 7.74 -11.82 14.57
C LEU A 277 8.49 -13.07 14.09
N ALA A 278 8.00 -14.27 14.41
CA ALA A 278 8.60 -15.52 13.96
C ALA A 278 8.25 -15.85 12.51
N ASP A 279 9.17 -16.50 11.81
CA ASP A 279 8.91 -17.04 10.47
C ASP A 279 7.76 -18.06 10.54
N GLY A 280 6.79 -17.94 9.63
CA GLY A 280 5.63 -18.84 9.58
C GLY A 280 4.54 -18.55 10.62
N ALA A 281 4.57 -17.41 11.31
CA ALA A 281 3.57 -17.04 12.32
C ALA A 281 2.16 -16.72 11.75
N TYR A 282 1.95 -16.89 10.45
CA TYR A 282 0.68 -16.72 9.77
C TYR A 282 0.33 -17.99 8.99
N ASN A 283 -0.91 -18.47 9.16
CA ASN A 283 -1.47 -19.60 8.45
C ASN A 283 -2.98 -19.34 8.20
N PHE A 284 -3.66 -20.30 7.58
CA PHE A 284 -5.07 -20.16 7.23
C PHE A 284 -5.99 -20.02 8.45
N HIS A 285 -5.71 -20.68 9.57
CA HIS A 285 -6.50 -20.54 10.81
C HIS A 285 -6.31 -19.14 11.43
N GLU A 286 -5.10 -18.60 11.39
CA GLU A 286 -4.78 -17.25 11.83
C GLU A 286 -5.49 -16.16 11.01
N MET A 287 -6.06 -16.50 9.85
CA MET A 287 -6.89 -15.56 9.09
C MET A 287 -8.23 -15.30 9.76
N GLN A 288 -8.81 -16.29 10.45
CA GLN A 288 -10.13 -16.17 11.09
C GLN A 288 -10.03 -15.71 12.54
N GLU A 289 -9.10 -16.27 13.31
CA GLU A 289 -9.01 -16.07 14.76
C GLU A 289 -7.63 -15.57 15.22
N GLY A 290 -6.75 -15.25 14.27
CA GLY A 290 -5.38 -14.92 14.56
C GLY A 290 -5.17 -13.50 15.08
N MET A 291 -4.00 -13.31 15.69
CA MET A 291 -3.55 -11.98 16.12
C MET A 291 -3.09 -11.14 14.92
N PRO A 292 -3.13 -9.79 15.01
CA PRO A 292 -2.62 -8.89 13.99
C PRO A 292 -1.18 -9.23 13.55
N ASN A 293 -0.94 -9.26 12.24
CA ASN A 293 0.39 -9.57 11.69
C ASN A 293 1.28 -8.31 11.71
N ILE A 294 2.34 -8.31 12.52
CA ILE A 294 3.31 -7.21 12.67
C ILE A 294 4.69 -7.57 12.05
N PHE A 295 4.78 -8.68 11.32
CA PHE A 295 6.06 -9.26 10.91
C PHE A 295 6.91 -8.31 10.06
N ILE A 296 8.05 -7.91 10.61
CA ILE A 296 9.27 -7.53 9.88
C ILE A 296 10.19 -8.73 10.04
N PRO A 297 10.81 -9.29 8.98
CA PRO A 297 11.63 -10.47 9.16
C PRO A 297 12.73 -10.21 10.19
N LEU A 298 12.75 -11.05 11.24
CA LEU A 298 13.59 -10.91 12.43
C LEU A 298 15.06 -10.58 12.10
N PRO A 299 15.70 -11.17 11.07
CA PRO A 299 17.07 -10.83 10.70
C PRO A 299 17.26 -9.35 10.32
N PHE A 300 16.29 -8.74 9.64
CA PHE A 300 16.36 -7.34 9.24
C PHE A 300 16.08 -6.38 10.41
N LEU A 301 15.18 -6.75 11.32
CA LEU A 301 14.95 -6.00 12.55
C LEU A 301 16.18 -6.04 13.47
N LEU A 302 16.78 -7.21 13.66
CA LEU A 302 18.02 -7.36 14.42
C LEU A 302 19.18 -6.57 13.81
N LEU A 303 19.29 -6.52 12.48
CA LEU A 303 20.27 -5.67 11.80
C LEU A 303 20.07 -4.18 12.09
N THR A 304 18.85 -3.69 12.33
CA THR A 304 18.64 -2.28 12.69
C THR A 304 19.21 -1.92 14.06
N PHE A 305 19.23 -2.85 15.03
CA PHE A 305 19.86 -2.62 16.34
C PHE A 305 21.39 -2.56 16.28
N PHE A 306 22.01 -3.12 15.23
CA PHE A 306 23.46 -2.99 15.00
C PHE A 306 23.84 -1.73 14.20
N ILE A 307 22.84 -0.92 13.78
CA ILE A 307 23.02 0.25 12.92
C ILE A 307 22.86 1.58 13.69
N PHE A 308 22.27 1.54 14.89
CA PHE A 308 22.17 2.66 15.84
C PHE A 308 23.00 2.39 17.09
#